data_AF-A0A1T4PW44-F1
#
_entry.id   AF-A0A1T4PW44-F1
#
_cell.length_a   1.000
_cell.length_b   1.000
_cell.length_c   1.000
_cell.angle_alpha   90.00
_cell.angle_beta   90.00
_cell.angle_gamma   90.00
#
_symmetry.space_group_name_H-M   'P 1'
#
loop_
_entity.id
_entity.type
_entity.pdbx_description
1 polymer ?
#
loop_
_entity_poly.entity_id
_entity_poly.type
_entity_poly.pdbx_seq_one_letter_code
_entity_poly.pdbx_strand_id
1 'polypeptide(L)'
;MIDAFRAAFQELIDAALAGDPHRFGPAVRNVHGLASQVPTEERAIALEALAPIFSGHHAGPGVSADLAVVAGALVEMGTDPGPTAVEILRRAADSGKGAALFLQSWEKTGGGTPPEPEQVTSADEERVAAALGENAPAATMCWWTARRYGLSAKTMLGEAAVRAAVREDTVLRDDLTAVAAHLAAFLPEFDEVGALARMSEAASALVLDRASGRGFRVRFDGIGDNFQLHTLLADALIGAEGRGLAGERPAPSWVAAASGGEIRPEEIVTGWWNLTAADGSWIWNEGVPADIPEADGERVIVLDEPPYRRTWNSVRRHPHVQGWLEVVEEIGAQEAAAWWQRIPPGASMREAFAAEPAAVPAPEADTPVVAEPRPDVEAARQDQEEVAPPETAPAPEPEAVPREQAQTPTAPEVAPEAARPGTAPVPPTQEMPAMRPAPAGADGAEARAGSDEERRVPGAGFLPPLPPGVSDSAAWSPRHL
;
A
#
# COMPACT_ATOMS: atom_id res chain seq x y z
N MET A 1 -6.10 -24.22 21.97
CA MET A 1 -5.76 -23.05 21.14
C MET A 1 -7.00 -22.25 20.79
N ILE A 2 -7.95 -22.80 20.02
CA ILE A 2 -9.19 -22.11 19.63
C ILE A 2 -9.93 -21.47 20.82
N ASP A 3 -10.21 -22.22 21.89
CA ASP A 3 -10.92 -21.67 23.06
C ASP A 3 -10.16 -20.53 23.77
N ALA A 4 -8.83 -20.59 23.78
CA ALA A 4 -7.99 -19.54 24.34
C ALA A 4 -8.00 -18.27 23.48
N PHE A 5 -8.01 -18.42 22.15
CA PHE A 5 -8.17 -17.31 21.21
C PHE A 5 -9.55 -16.66 21.36
N ARG A 6 -10.63 -17.46 21.37
CA ARG A 6 -12.00 -16.97 21.59
C ARG A 6 -12.14 -16.23 22.92
N ALA A 7 -11.56 -16.77 24.01
CA ALA A 7 -11.57 -16.11 25.31
C ALA A 7 -10.75 -14.80 25.30
N ALA A 8 -9.58 -14.77 24.67
CA ALA A 8 -8.78 -13.55 24.52
C ALA A 8 -9.47 -12.48 23.67
N PHE A 9 -10.22 -12.89 22.65
CA PHE A 9 -10.98 -11.99 21.79
C PHE A 9 -12.24 -11.45 22.47
N GLN A 10 -12.93 -12.27 23.28
CA GLN A 10 -14.01 -11.79 24.13
C GLN A 10 -13.50 -10.78 25.17
N GLU A 11 -12.37 -11.05 25.82
CA GLU A 11 -11.72 -10.09 26.74
C GLU A 11 -11.32 -8.79 26.03
N LEU A 12 -10.89 -8.85 24.76
CA LEU A 12 -10.62 -7.68 23.93
C LEU A 12 -11.88 -6.84 23.69
N ILE A 13 -12.99 -7.47 23.32
CA ILE A 13 -14.30 -6.81 23.14
C ILE A 13 -14.79 -6.21 24.47
N ASP A 14 -14.76 -6.99 25.55
CA ASP A 14 -15.25 -6.57 26.86
C ASP A 14 -14.43 -5.40 27.42
N ALA A 15 -13.10 -5.42 27.25
CA ALA A 15 -12.22 -4.32 27.64
C ALA A 15 -12.44 -3.07 26.77
N ALA A 16 -12.71 -3.24 25.48
CA ALA A 16 -13.00 -2.14 24.55
C ALA A 16 -14.32 -1.44 24.89
N LEU A 17 -15.39 -2.21 25.13
CA LEU A 17 -16.71 -1.71 25.52
C LEU A 17 -16.71 -1.09 26.92
N ALA A 18 -15.89 -1.60 27.84
CA ALA A 18 -15.69 -1.02 29.16
C ALA A 18 -14.81 0.25 29.15
N GLY A 19 -14.12 0.54 28.04
CA GLY A 19 -13.16 1.63 27.96
C GLY A 19 -11.96 1.48 28.91
N ASP A 20 -11.55 0.25 29.23
CA ASP A 20 -10.49 -0.02 30.21
C ASP A 20 -9.12 -0.17 29.51
N PRO A 21 -8.24 0.87 29.54
CA PRO A 21 -6.94 0.81 28.88
C PRO A 21 -5.97 -0.19 29.54
N HIS A 22 -6.16 -0.53 30.82
CA HIS A 22 -5.32 -1.47 31.53
C HIS A 22 -5.61 -2.92 31.12
N ARG A 23 -6.86 -3.24 30.75
CA ARG A 23 -7.26 -4.55 30.20
C ARG A 23 -7.07 -4.63 28.68
N PHE A 24 -7.38 -3.56 27.95
CA PHE A 24 -7.37 -3.54 26.49
C PHE A 24 -5.98 -3.84 25.90
N GLY A 25 -4.93 -3.14 26.35
CA GLY A 25 -3.57 -3.36 25.84
C GLY A 25 -3.04 -4.80 26.00
N PRO A 26 -3.19 -5.44 27.18
CA PRO A 26 -2.94 -6.87 27.35
C PRO A 26 -3.80 -7.78 26.47
N ALA A 27 -5.10 -7.49 26.30
CA ALA A 27 -5.99 -8.29 25.47
C ALA A 27 -5.57 -8.28 24.00
N VAL A 28 -5.22 -7.11 23.45
CA VAL A 28 -4.64 -6.95 22.09
C VAL A 28 -3.43 -7.86 21.91
N ARG A 29 -2.46 -7.81 22.83
CA ARG A 29 -1.25 -8.66 22.75
C ARG A 29 -1.55 -10.16 22.81
N ASN A 30 -2.52 -10.56 23.62
CA ASN A 30 -2.95 -11.96 23.71
C ASN A 30 -3.60 -12.44 22.40
N VAL A 31 -4.44 -11.61 21.77
CA VAL A 31 -5.05 -11.91 20.48
C VAL A 31 -3.98 -12.09 19.40
N HIS A 32 -3.03 -11.15 19.26
CA HIS A 32 -1.93 -11.28 18.28
C HIS A 32 -1.07 -12.54 18.52
N GLY A 33 -0.76 -12.87 19.78
CA GLY A 33 0.03 -14.05 20.11
C GLY A 33 -0.67 -15.39 19.78
N LEU A 34 -1.99 -15.40 19.69
CA LEU A 34 -2.82 -16.59 19.45
C LEU A 34 -3.34 -16.71 18.01
N ALA A 35 -3.51 -15.59 17.29
CA ALA A 35 -4.17 -15.53 15.99
C ALA A 35 -3.51 -16.40 14.91
N SER A 36 -2.18 -16.45 14.86
CA SER A 36 -1.43 -17.30 13.93
C SER A 36 -1.52 -18.81 14.24
N GLN A 37 -2.07 -19.17 15.40
CA GLN A 37 -2.17 -20.56 15.90
C GLN A 37 -3.59 -21.14 15.82
N VAL A 38 -4.52 -20.41 15.20
CA VAL A 38 -5.91 -20.84 14.97
C VAL A 38 -6.27 -20.87 13.48
N PRO A 39 -7.26 -21.67 13.06
CA PRO A 39 -7.76 -21.67 11.68
C PRO A 39 -8.29 -20.30 11.24
N THR A 40 -8.28 -20.06 9.94
CA THR A 40 -8.75 -18.79 9.35
C THR A 40 -10.23 -18.53 9.65
N GLU A 41 -11.04 -19.58 9.68
CA GLU A 41 -12.48 -19.52 9.97
C GLU A 41 -12.76 -18.99 11.38
N GLU A 42 -11.91 -19.34 12.35
CA GLU A 42 -12.02 -18.82 13.72
C GLU A 42 -11.62 -17.34 13.81
N ARG A 43 -10.65 -16.91 13.00
CA ARG A 43 -10.30 -15.47 12.90
C ARG A 43 -11.41 -14.69 12.21
N ALA A 44 -12.07 -15.25 11.19
CA ALA A 44 -13.16 -14.61 10.48
C ALA A 44 -14.38 -14.39 11.39
N ILE A 45 -14.76 -15.40 12.19
CA ILE A 45 -15.84 -15.26 13.21
C ILE A 45 -15.50 -14.17 14.24
N ALA A 46 -14.24 -14.10 14.69
CA ALA A 46 -13.80 -13.05 15.60
C ALA A 46 -13.87 -11.65 14.93
N LEU A 47 -13.46 -11.54 13.67
CA LEU A 47 -13.51 -10.29 12.91
C LEU A 47 -14.95 -9.84 12.61
N GLU A 48 -15.87 -10.76 12.33
CA GLU A 48 -17.31 -10.48 12.21
C GLU A 48 -17.89 -9.88 13.50
N ALA A 49 -17.45 -10.39 14.68
CA ALA A 49 -17.90 -9.90 15.97
C ALA A 49 -17.50 -8.44 16.28
N LEU A 50 -16.59 -7.82 15.52
CA LEU A 50 -16.26 -6.40 15.64
C LEU A 50 -17.23 -5.48 14.86
N ALA A 51 -17.97 -5.97 13.87
CA ALA A 51 -18.86 -5.13 13.04
C ALA A 51 -19.92 -4.33 13.85
N PRO A 52 -20.53 -4.86 14.93
CA PRO A 52 -21.46 -4.08 15.76
C PRO A 52 -20.76 -2.97 16.57
N ILE A 53 -19.48 -3.13 16.91
CA ILE A 53 -18.70 -2.12 17.62
C ILE A 53 -18.44 -0.94 16.67
N PHE A 54 -18.00 -1.23 15.45
CA PHE A 54 -17.76 -0.23 14.42
C PHE A 54 -19.04 0.47 13.98
N SER A 55 -20.13 -0.23 13.68
CA SER A 55 -21.38 0.43 13.23
C SER A 55 -22.03 1.28 14.33
N GLY A 56 -22.04 0.82 15.59
CA GLY A 56 -22.79 1.46 16.68
C GLY A 56 -22.09 2.53 17.51
N HIS A 57 -20.83 2.90 17.22
CA HIS A 57 -20.04 3.85 18.04
C HIS A 57 -19.82 3.39 19.49
N HIS A 58 -19.79 2.09 19.75
CA HIS A 58 -19.82 1.53 21.11
C HIS A 58 -18.49 1.62 21.89
N ALA A 59 -17.41 2.08 21.26
CA ALA A 59 -16.09 2.21 21.85
C ALA A 59 -15.54 3.64 21.68
N GLY A 60 -14.68 4.08 22.59
CA GLY A 60 -14.00 5.38 22.48
C GLY A 60 -13.14 5.47 21.21
N PRO A 61 -12.96 6.66 20.60
CA PRO A 61 -12.34 6.79 19.27
C PRO A 61 -10.97 6.11 19.12
N GLY A 62 -10.09 6.22 20.13
CA GLY A 62 -8.79 5.55 20.16
C GLY A 62 -8.88 4.02 20.21
N VAL A 63 -9.77 3.49 21.05
CA VAL A 63 -10.01 2.05 21.16
C VAL A 63 -10.57 1.50 19.85
N SER A 64 -11.49 2.23 19.20
CA SER A 64 -11.99 1.89 17.87
C SER A 64 -10.88 1.88 16.81
N ALA A 65 -9.97 2.87 16.82
CA ALA A 65 -8.83 2.90 15.91
C ALA A 65 -7.85 1.74 16.15
N ASP A 66 -7.60 1.37 17.40
CA ASP A 66 -6.74 0.23 17.74
C ASP A 66 -7.40 -1.12 17.36
N LEU A 67 -8.72 -1.25 17.55
CA LEU A 67 -9.48 -2.41 17.05
C LEU A 67 -9.42 -2.54 15.53
N ALA A 68 -9.42 -1.42 14.79
CA ALA A 68 -9.26 -1.43 13.34
C ALA A 68 -7.88 -1.97 12.93
N VAL A 69 -6.82 -1.62 13.67
CA VAL A 69 -5.47 -2.16 13.44
C VAL A 69 -5.40 -3.65 13.76
N VAL A 70 -6.06 -4.12 14.83
CA VAL A 70 -6.18 -5.56 15.13
C VAL A 70 -6.88 -6.28 13.97
N ALA A 71 -7.99 -5.74 13.47
CA ALA A 71 -8.70 -6.26 12.32
C ALA A 71 -7.82 -6.32 11.06
N GLY A 72 -7.07 -5.25 10.75
CA GLY A 72 -6.09 -5.21 9.66
C GLY A 72 -5.06 -6.34 9.79
N ALA A 73 -4.44 -6.49 10.95
CA ALA A 73 -3.46 -7.56 11.18
C ALA A 73 -4.06 -8.97 11.03
N LEU A 74 -5.35 -9.19 11.37
CA LEU A 74 -6.02 -10.46 11.08
C LEU A 74 -6.13 -10.70 9.57
N VAL A 75 -6.49 -9.67 8.78
CA VAL A 75 -6.59 -9.77 7.31
C VAL A 75 -5.23 -10.01 6.68
N GLU A 76 -4.16 -9.35 7.13
CA GLU A 76 -2.77 -9.62 6.69
C GLU A 76 -2.34 -11.08 6.94
N MET A 77 -2.94 -11.77 7.91
CA MET A 77 -2.78 -13.22 8.13
C MET A 77 -3.71 -14.08 7.25
N GLY A 78 -4.24 -13.53 6.15
CA GLY A 78 -5.14 -14.21 5.22
C GLY A 78 -6.52 -14.50 5.80
N THR A 79 -7.08 -13.59 6.60
CA THR A 79 -8.46 -13.70 7.11
C THR A 79 -9.41 -12.90 6.24
N ASP A 80 -10.51 -13.52 5.80
CA ASP A 80 -11.60 -12.81 5.12
C ASP A 80 -12.18 -11.73 6.05
N PRO A 81 -12.17 -10.44 5.67
CA PRO A 81 -12.74 -9.37 6.48
C PRO A 81 -14.27 -9.34 6.49
N GLY A 82 -14.93 -10.01 5.54
CA GLY A 82 -16.37 -10.02 5.40
C GLY A 82 -17.01 -8.61 5.44
N PRO A 83 -18.18 -8.44 6.09
CA PRO A 83 -18.84 -7.13 6.19
C PRO A 83 -18.09 -6.14 7.11
N THR A 84 -17.24 -6.62 8.02
CA THR A 84 -16.51 -5.75 8.97
C THR A 84 -15.58 -4.77 8.27
N ALA A 85 -14.98 -5.16 7.13
CA ALA A 85 -14.17 -4.27 6.31
C ALA A 85 -14.90 -2.97 5.95
N VAL A 86 -16.15 -3.07 5.51
CA VAL A 86 -16.92 -1.91 5.04
C VAL A 86 -17.23 -0.95 6.19
N GLU A 87 -17.49 -1.47 7.39
CA GLU A 87 -17.66 -0.64 8.59
C GLU A 87 -16.35 0.05 9.00
N ILE A 88 -15.20 -0.64 8.93
CA ILE A 88 -13.88 -0.03 9.16
C ILE A 88 -13.60 1.07 8.13
N LEU A 89 -13.95 0.87 6.87
CA LEU A 89 -13.78 1.87 5.81
C LEU A 89 -14.68 3.10 6.02
N ARG A 90 -15.94 2.91 6.46
CA ARG A 90 -16.80 4.02 6.89
C ARG A 90 -16.18 4.81 8.04
N ARG A 91 -15.55 4.13 9.01
CA ARG A 91 -14.79 4.80 10.09
C ARG A 91 -13.55 5.52 9.62
N ALA A 92 -12.81 4.97 8.66
CA ALA A 92 -11.68 5.65 8.07
C ALA A 92 -12.11 6.92 7.31
N ALA A 93 -13.21 6.86 6.56
CA ALA A 93 -13.79 8.03 5.90
C ALA A 93 -14.25 9.10 6.91
N ASP A 94 -15.04 8.74 7.92
CA ASP A 94 -15.55 9.71 8.90
C ASP A 94 -14.45 10.33 9.78
N SER A 95 -13.51 9.51 10.28
CA SER A 95 -12.32 10.01 10.98
C SER A 95 -11.47 10.88 10.05
N GLY A 96 -11.34 10.50 8.78
CA GLY A 96 -10.56 11.23 7.79
C GLY A 96 -11.13 12.61 7.46
N LYS A 97 -12.46 12.76 7.38
CA LYS A 97 -13.14 14.07 7.25
C LYS A 97 -12.80 14.98 8.44
N GLY A 98 -12.83 14.45 9.66
CA GLY A 98 -12.44 15.18 10.87
C GLY A 98 -10.95 15.57 10.89
N ALA A 99 -10.08 14.67 10.42
CA ALA A 99 -8.65 14.93 10.26
C ALA A 99 -8.37 16.03 9.21
N ALA A 100 -9.11 16.05 8.09
CA ALA A 100 -9.01 17.11 7.10
C ALA A 100 -9.46 18.48 7.66
N LEU A 101 -10.48 18.52 8.53
CA LEU A 101 -10.88 19.73 9.25
C LEU A 101 -9.81 20.22 10.22
N PHE A 102 -9.08 19.32 10.90
CA PHE A 102 -7.91 19.68 11.72
C PHE A 102 -6.83 20.34 10.85
N LEU A 103 -6.43 19.72 9.74
CA LEU A 103 -5.41 20.25 8.83
C LEU A 103 -5.79 21.61 8.23
N GLN A 104 -7.03 21.76 7.73
CA GLN A 104 -7.50 23.04 7.18
C GLN A 104 -7.50 24.15 8.25
N SER A 105 -7.72 23.80 9.51
CA SER A 105 -7.74 24.74 10.63
C SER A 105 -6.34 25.07 11.14
N TRP A 106 -5.43 24.09 11.11
CA TRP A 106 -4.00 24.28 11.34
C TRP A 106 -3.43 25.32 10.38
N GLU A 107 -3.72 25.21 9.08
CA GLU A 107 -3.25 26.17 8.07
C GLU A 107 -3.74 27.61 8.36
N LYS A 108 -5.02 27.77 8.72
CA LYS A 108 -5.60 29.06 9.11
C LYS A 108 -4.95 29.69 10.35
N THR A 109 -4.22 28.93 11.15
CA THR A 109 -3.50 29.41 12.36
C THR A 109 -2.04 29.77 12.07
N GLY A 110 -1.72 30.16 10.83
CA GLY A 110 -0.38 30.56 10.40
C GLY A 110 0.48 29.44 9.81
N GLY A 111 -0.14 28.31 9.45
CA GLY A 111 0.50 27.21 8.71
C GLY A 111 1.68 26.54 9.40
N GLY A 112 2.53 25.95 8.56
CA GLY A 112 3.65 25.10 8.96
C GLY A 112 3.25 23.64 9.14
N THR A 113 4.24 22.75 9.28
CA THR A 113 3.98 21.30 9.42
C THR A 113 3.08 20.99 10.61
N PRO A 114 1.98 20.21 10.44
CA PRO A 114 1.17 19.74 11.55
C PRO A 114 1.95 18.76 12.44
N PRO A 115 1.55 18.56 13.71
CA PRO A 115 2.14 17.54 14.55
C PRO A 115 1.82 16.16 13.99
N GLU A 116 2.73 15.19 14.16
CA GLU A 116 2.43 13.79 13.89
C GLU A 116 1.17 13.35 14.65
N PRO A 117 0.26 12.55 14.06
CA PRO A 117 -0.98 12.10 14.70
C PRO A 117 -0.82 11.68 16.15
N GLU A 118 0.12 10.77 16.43
CA GLU A 118 0.36 10.21 17.77
C GLU A 118 1.00 11.20 18.76
N GLN A 119 1.46 12.36 18.29
CA GLN A 119 2.19 13.37 19.07
C GLN A 119 1.38 14.65 19.34
N VAL A 120 0.14 14.73 18.87
CA VAL A 120 -0.72 15.91 19.07
C VAL A 120 -0.97 16.18 20.56
N THR A 121 -0.90 17.45 20.95
CA THR A 121 -1.00 17.90 22.34
C THR A 121 -2.19 18.84 22.56
N SER A 122 -2.51 19.13 23.82
CA SER A 122 -3.50 20.14 24.20
C SER A 122 -3.19 21.53 23.62
N ALA A 123 -1.91 21.87 23.43
CA ALA A 123 -1.53 23.16 22.83
C ALA A 123 -1.83 23.20 21.32
N ASP A 124 -1.77 22.05 20.64
CA ASP A 124 -2.17 21.92 19.24
C ASP A 124 -3.70 21.99 19.10
N GLU A 125 -4.44 21.40 20.04
CA GLU A 125 -5.89 21.52 20.16
C GLU A 125 -6.32 22.98 20.39
N GLU A 126 -5.71 23.67 21.38
CA GLU A 126 -5.94 25.09 21.66
C GLU A 126 -5.62 25.97 20.44
N ARG A 127 -4.56 25.63 19.69
CA ARG A 127 -4.21 26.32 18.44
C ARG A 127 -5.34 26.19 17.40
N VAL A 128 -5.80 24.98 17.08
CA VAL A 128 -6.89 24.81 16.09
C VAL A 128 -8.26 25.26 16.61
N ALA A 129 -8.47 25.34 17.93
CA ALA A 129 -9.67 25.91 18.55
C ALA A 129 -9.90 27.38 18.20
N ALA A 130 -8.86 28.14 17.86
CA ALA A 130 -9.01 29.50 17.33
C ALA A 130 -9.80 29.56 16.01
N ALA A 131 -9.85 28.45 15.25
CA ALA A 131 -10.61 28.33 14.00
C ALA A 131 -11.83 27.40 14.10
N LEU A 132 -11.78 26.35 14.94
CA LEU A 132 -12.84 25.33 15.06
C LEU A 132 -13.80 25.54 16.23
N GLY A 133 -13.44 26.37 17.23
CA GLY A 133 -14.20 26.53 18.46
C GLY A 133 -14.45 25.18 19.16
N GLU A 134 -15.70 24.92 19.52
CA GLU A 134 -16.13 23.70 20.23
C GLU A 134 -15.87 22.39 19.46
N ASN A 135 -15.61 22.44 18.15
CA ASN A 135 -15.30 21.26 17.33
C ASN A 135 -13.81 20.86 17.38
N ALA A 136 -12.93 21.67 17.95
CA ALA A 136 -11.49 21.41 17.97
C ALA A 136 -11.11 20.05 18.59
N PRO A 137 -11.65 19.62 19.75
CA PRO A 137 -11.27 18.33 20.33
C PRO A 137 -11.65 17.14 19.43
N ALA A 138 -12.79 17.22 18.75
CA ALA A 138 -13.25 16.17 17.85
C ALA A 138 -12.35 16.07 16.61
N ALA A 139 -11.98 17.21 16.00
CA ALA A 139 -11.04 17.23 14.88
C ALA A 139 -9.63 16.75 15.28
N THR A 140 -9.14 17.17 16.45
CA THR A 140 -7.86 16.72 17.03
C THR A 140 -7.85 15.22 17.30
N MET A 141 -8.93 14.67 17.86
CA MET A 141 -9.09 13.23 18.07
C MET A 141 -9.09 12.46 16.75
N CYS A 142 -9.80 12.97 15.74
CA CYS A 142 -9.82 12.40 14.39
C CYS A 142 -8.45 12.43 13.70
N TRP A 143 -7.66 13.49 13.91
CA TRP A 143 -6.25 13.55 13.47
C TRP A 143 -5.41 12.48 14.19
N TRP A 144 -5.50 12.39 15.52
CA TRP A 144 -4.78 11.40 16.35
C TRP A 144 -5.13 9.93 16.02
N THR A 145 -6.31 9.66 15.45
CA THR A 145 -6.70 8.32 14.97
C THR A 145 -6.43 8.06 13.48
N ALA A 146 -6.13 9.09 12.69
CA ALA A 146 -6.11 9.00 11.23
C ALA A 146 -5.15 7.93 10.69
N ARG A 147 -3.89 7.90 11.15
CA ARG A 147 -2.87 6.93 10.70
C ARG A 147 -3.31 5.47 10.91
N ARG A 148 -3.86 5.15 12.10
CA ARG A 148 -4.36 3.81 12.44
C ARG A 148 -5.53 3.37 11.56
N TYR A 149 -6.46 4.27 11.26
CA TYR A 149 -7.51 3.99 10.27
C TYR A 149 -6.96 3.86 8.85
N GLY A 150 -5.97 4.66 8.44
CA GLY A 150 -5.31 4.58 7.14
C GLY A 150 -4.64 3.21 6.89
N LEU A 151 -3.83 2.74 7.86
CA LEU A 151 -3.24 1.40 7.84
C LEU A 151 -4.29 0.31 7.65
N SER A 152 -5.37 0.38 8.44
CA SER A 152 -6.47 -0.59 8.40
C SER A 152 -7.22 -0.55 7.07
N ALA A 153 -7.55 0.65 6.59
CA ALA A 153 -8.29 0.87 5.35
C ALA A 153 -7.53 0.38 4.12
N LYS A 154 -6.21 0.64 4.06
CA LYS A 154 -5.31 0.07 3.05
C LYS A 154 -5.45 -1.45 3.01
N THR A 155 -5.33 -2.12 4.16
CA THR A 155 -5.43 -3.59 4.23
C THR A 155 -6.78 -4.09 3.75
N MET A 156 -7.89 -3.46 4.20
CA MET A 156 -9.24 -3.85 3.76
C MET A 156 -9.41 -3.68 2.23
N LEU A 157 -8.94 -2.57 1.65
CA LEU A 157 -9.01 -2.32 0.21
C LEU A 157 -8.05 -3.20 -0.62
N GLY A 158 -7.13 -3.92 0.02
CA GLY A 158 -6.35 -4.98 -0.61
C GLY A 158 -7.21 -6.17 -1.08
N GLU A 159 -8.35 -6.40 -0.44
CA GLU A 159 -9.24 -7.53 -0.70
C GLU A 159 -10.27 -7.23 -1.82
N ALA A 160 -10.37 -8.16 -2.79
CA ALA A 160 -11.24 -8.00 -3.96
C ALA A 160 -12.74 -7.92 -3.59
N ALA A 161 -13.18 -8.69 -2.60
CA ALA A 161 -14.57 -8.65 -2.11
C ALA A 161 -14.92 -7.29 -1.48
N VAL A 162 -13.96 -6.64 -0.83
CA VAL A 162 -14.13 -5.32 -0.21
C VAL A 162 -14.17 -4.23 -1.29
N ARG A 163 -13.27 -4.26 -2.27
CA ARG A 163 -13.34 -3.35 -3.43
C ARG A 163 -14.64 -3.50 -4.21
N ALA A 164 -15.15 -4.72 -4.36
CA ALA A 164 -16.48 -4.95 -4.94
C ALA A 164 -17.60 -4.29 -4.10
N ALA A 165 -17.58 -4.40 -2.77
CA ALA A 165 -18.55 -3.73 -1.92
C ALA A 165 -18.45 -2.19 -1.97
N VAL A 166 -17.23 -1.63 -2.01
CA VAL A 166 -16.98 -0.18 -2.16
C VAL A 166 -17.44 0.33 -3.53
N ARG A 167 -17.31 -0.48 -4.58
CA ARG A 167 -17.77 -0.14 -5.93
C ARG A 167 -19.29 0.06 -6.02
N GLU A 168 -20.05 -0.72 -5.25
CA GLU A 168 -21.52 -0.59 -5.14
C GLU A 168 -21.95 0.54 -4.19
N ASP A 169 -21.16 0.87 -3.16
CA ASP A 169 -21.39 2.00 -2.24
C ASP A 169 -20.65 3.26 -2.72
N THR A 170 -21.23 3.94 -3.72
CA THR A 170 -20.60 5.14 -4.32
C THR A 170 -20.36 6.25 -3.30
N VAL A 171 -21.17 6.37 -2.25
CA VAL A 171 -20.99 7.39 -1.21
C VAL A 171 -19.71 7.09 -0.42
N LEU A 172 -19.54 5.84 0.03
CA LEU A 172 -18.31 5.42 0.72
C LEU A 172 -17.08 5.57 -0.19
N ARG A 173 -17.18 5.18 -1.46
CA ARG A 173 -16.08 5.33 -2.43
C ARG A 173 -15.66 6.79 -2.60
N ASP A 174 -16.61 7.68 -2.86
CA ASP A 174 -16.33 9.09 -3.13
C ASP A 174 -15.80 9.79 -1.87
N ASP A 175 -16.32 9.44 -0.68
CA ASP A 175 -15.79 9.86 0.62
C ASP A 175 -14.34 9.40 0.85
N LEU A 176 -14.02 8.12 0.57
CA LEU A 176 -12.68 7.56 0.71
C LEU A 176 -11.69 8.26 -0.24
N THR A 177 -12.05 8.44 -1.51
CA THR A 177 -11.21 9.13 -2.50
C THR A 177 -10.97 10.59 -2.09
N ALA A 178 -12.01 11.31 -1.63
CA ALA A 178 -11.88 12.68 -1.16
C ALA A 178 -10.98 12.79 0.09
N VAL A 179 -11.15 11.91 1.07
CA VAL A 179 -10.33 11.86 2.29
C VAL A 179 -8.87 11.52 1.96
N ALA A 180 -8.65 10.51 1.12
CA ALA A 180 -7.31 10.11 0.68
C ALA A 180 -6.55 11.28 0.04
N ALA A 181 -7.19 12.00 -0.89
CA ALA A 181 -6.59 13.16 -1.55
C ALA A 181 -6.20 14.29 -0.58
N HIS A 182 -6.97 14.50 0.50
CA HIS A 182 -6.65 15.52 1.52
C HIS A 182 -5.54 15.08 2.49
N LEU A 183 -5.44 13.79 2.81
CA LEU A 183 -4.54 13.28 3.85
C LEU A 183 -3.20 12.75 3.31
N ALA A 184 -3.13 12.31 2.04
CA ALA A 184 -1.94 11.69 1.45
C ALA A 184 -0.67 12.58 1.51
N ALA A 185 -0.84 13.92 1.49
CA ALA A 185 0.28 14.87 1.62
C ALA A 185 0.97 14.85 2.99
N PHE A 186 0.32 14.29 4.02
CA PHE A 186 0.81 14.25 5.40
C PHE A 186 0.93 12.81 5.94
N LEU A 187 0.12 11.89 5.44
CA LEU A 187 0.01 10.50 5.90
C LEU A 187 0.19 9.56 4.70
N PRO A 188 1.37 8.94 4.50
CA PRO A 188 1.65 8.07 3.35
C PRO A 188 0.68 6.90 3.20
N GLU A 189 0.06 6.46 4.29
CA GLU A 189 -0.97 5.42 4.28
C GLU A 189 -2.17 5.81 3.40
N PHE A 190 -2.50 7.11 3.32
CA PHE A 190 -3.62 7.61 2.53
C PHE A 190 -3.33 7.76 1.04
N ASP A 191 -2.06 7.82 0.60
CA ASP A 191 -1.71 7.67 -0.83
C ASP A 191 -2.13 6.27 -1.33
N GLU A 192 -1.84 5.25 -0.53
CA GLU A 192 -2.17 3.87 -0.86
C GLU A 192 -3.67 3.57 -0.72
N VAL A 193 -4.36 4.12 0.31
CA VAL A 193 -5.84 4.09 0.39
C VAL A 193 -6.46 4.72 -0.86
N GLY A 194 -5.94 5.86 -1.31
CA GLY A 194 -6.39 6.52 -2.54
C GLY A 194 -6.21 5.62 -3.76
N ALA A 195 -5.00 5.11 -3.99
CA ALA A 195 -4.70 4.23 -5.12
C ALA A 195 -5.59 2.96 -5.14
N LEU A 196 -5.84 2.34 -3.99
CA LEU A 196 -6.70 1.15 -3.87
C LEU A 196 -8.20 1.49 -4.01
N ALA A 197 -8.65 2.64 -3.52
CA ALA A 197 -10.01 3.14 -3.74
C ALA A 197 -10.27 3.35 -5.24
N ARG A 198 -9.30 3.88 -5.99
CA ARG A 198 -9.41 4.06 -7.45
C ARG A 198 -9.50 2.75 -8.24
N MET A 199 -8.94 1.63 -7.76
CA MET A 199 -9.22 0.31 -8.35
C MET A 199 -10.72 -0.05 -8.28
N SER A 200 -11.46 0.54 -7.33
CA SER A 200 -12.91 0.37 -7.18
C SER A 200 -13.72 1.29 -8.12
N GLU A 201 -13.08 2.14 -8.94
CA GLU A 201 -13.75 2.99 -9.94
C GLU A 201 -13.90 2.28 -11.32
N ALA A 202 -12.99 1.37 -11.68
CA ALA A 202 -13.05 0.61 -12.93
C ALA A 202 -13.07 -0.92 -12.68
N ALA A 203 -14.01 -1.64 -13.31
CA ALA A 203 -14.18 -3.10 -13.18
C ALA A 203 -14.25 -3.86 -14.51
N SER A 204 -14.33 -3.11 -15.61
CA SER A 204 -14.63 -3.62 -16.92
C SER A 204 -14.26 -2.59 -17.99
N ALA A 205 -13.96 -3.08 -19.18
CA ALA A 205 -13.76 -2.26 -20.36
C ALA A 205 -14.27 -2.97 -21.61
N LEU A 206 -14.59 -2.18 -22.63
CA LEU A 206 -14.72 -2.64 -24.00
C LEU A 206 -13.36 -2.50 -24.69
N VAL A 207 -12.79 -3.61 -25.16
CA VAL A 207 -11.49 -3.65 -25.83
C VAL A 207 -11.70 -3.88 -27.32
N LEU A 208 -11.16 -3.01 -28.17
CA LEU A 208 -11.36 -3.02 -29.63
C LEU A 208 -10.00 -3.15 -30.35
N ASP A 209 -9.78 -4.26 -31.06
CA ASP A 209 -8.56 -4.48 -31.82
C ASP A 209 -8.67 -3.90 -33.22
N ARG A 210 -7.89 -2.86 -33.54
CA ARG A 210 -8.00 -2.19 -34.84
C ARG A 210 -7.49 -3.05 -36.00
N ALA A 211 -6.57 -3.99 -35.75
CA ALA A 211 -6.00 -4.84 -36.79
C ALA A 211 -7.00 -5.86 -37.34
N SER A 212 -7.80 -6.50 -36.47
CA SER A 212 -8.85 -7.45 -36.86
C SER A 212 -10.25 -6.85 -36.95
N GLY A 213 -10.45 -5.65 -36.39
CA GLY A 213 -11.77 -5.01 -36.25
C GLY A 213 -12.67 -5.65 -35.19
N ARG A 214 -12.17 -6.62 -34.40
CA ARG A 214 -12.91 -7.36 -33.37
C ARG A 214 -13.03 -6.54 -32.07
N GLY A 215 -13.99 -6.92 -31.23
CA GLY A 215 -14.21 -6.28 -29.93
C GLY A 215 -14.55 -7.27 -28.82
N PHE A 216 -14.15 -6.96 -27.59
CA PHE A 216 -14.24 -7.86 -26.45
C PHE A 216 -14.67 -7.08 -25.21
N ARG A 217 -15.68 -7.56 -24.48
CA ARG A 217 -15.95 -7.05 -23.12
C ARG A 217 -15.08 -7.81 -22.14
N VAL A 218 -14.29 -7.08 -21.35
CA VAL A 218 -13.45 -7.63 -20.29
C VAL A 218 -13.96 -7.21 -18.92
N ARG A 219 -13.73 -8.06 -17.91
CA ARG A 219 -13.85 -7.70 -16.49
C ARG A 219 -12.48 -7.84 -15.85
N PHE A 220 -12.21 -7.02 -14.84
CA PHE A 220 -10.97 -7.03 -14.09
C PHE A 220 -11.16 -6.42 -12.69
N ASP A 221 -10.23 -6.73 -11.79
CA ASP A 221 -10.06 -6.05 -10.51
C ASP A 221 -8.61 -6.19 -10.04
N GLY A 222 -8.18 -5.34 -9.09
CA GLY A 222 -6.82 -5.38 -8.52
C GLY A 222 -5.71 -4.98 -9.51
N ILE A 223 -6.05 -4.21 -10.55
CA ILE A 223 -5.11 -3.67 -11.53
C ILE A 223 -4.74 -2.23 -11.13
N GLY A 224 -3.50 -2.04 -10.69
CA GLY A 224 -3.02 -0.79 -10.07
C GLY A 224 -2.38 0.22 -11.02
N ASP A 225 -2.10 -0.18 -12.26
CA ASP A 225 -1.56 0.68 -13.32
C ASP A 225 -1.84 0.06 -14.70
N ASN A 226 -1.65 0.85 -15.74
CA ASN A 226 -1.89 0.41 -17.11
C ASN A 226 -0.75 -0.48 -17.67
N PHE A 227 0.41 -0.60 -17.02
CA PHE A 227 1.43 -1.62 -17.36
C PHE A 227 0.91 -3.04 -17.04
N GLN A 228 0.31 -3.20 -15.85
CA GLN A 228 -0.35 -4.43 -15.41
C GLN A 228 -1.56 -4.74 -16.31
N LEU A 229 -2.40 -3.74 -16.63
CA LEU A 229 -3.52 -3.89 -17.57
C LEU A 229 -3.06 -4.41 -18.94
N HIS A 230 -2.02 -3.81 -19.51
CA HIS A 230 -1.47 -4.18 -20.83
C HIS A 230 -1.01 -5.66 -20.84
N THR A 231 -0.29 -6.06 -19.78
CA THR A 231 0.22 -7.43 -19.62
C THR A 231 -0.92 -8.45 -19.54
N LEU A 232 -1.99 -8.16 -18.79
CA LEU A 232 -3.13 -9.07 -18.63
C LEU A 232 -4.06 -9.10 -19.86
N LEU A 233 -4.24 -7.97 -20.56
CA LEU A 233 -4.94 -7.93 -21.85
C LEU A 233 -4.23 -8.79 -22.90
N ALA A 234 -2.90 -8.73 -22.96
CA ALA A 234 -2.09 -9.52 -23.88
C ALA A 234 -2.23 -11.03 -23.62
N ASP A 235 -2.25 -11.45 -22.35
CA ASP A 235 -2.45 -12.85 -21.97
C ASP A 235 -3.84 -13.37 -22.34
N ALA A 236 -4.86 -12.55 -22.13
CA ALA A 236 -6.26 -12.92 -22.33
C ALA A 236 -6.67 -12.95 -23.82
N LEU A 237 -6.04 -12.15 -24.68
CA LEU A 237 -6.46 -11.96 -26.07
C LEU A 237 -5.57 -12.63 -27.13
N ILE A 238 -4.25 -12.71 -26.91
CA ILE A 238 -3.29 -13.19 -27.92
C ILE A 238 -3.23 -14.73 -27.95
N GLY A 239 -3.10 -15.28 -29.16
CA GLY A 239 -2.88 -16.72 -29.36
C GLY A 239 -4.15 -17.58 -29.21
N ALA A 240 -4.01 -18.89 -29.49
CA ALA A 240 -5.13 -19.82 -29.56
C ALA A 240 -5.77 -20.10 -28.19
N GLU A 241 -4.97 -20.00 -27.13
CA GLU A 241 -5.35 -20.15 -25.73
C GLU A 241 -5.92 -18.85 -25.12
N GLY A 242 -5.88 -17.74 -25.86
CA GLY A 242 -6.55 -16.48 -25.55
C GLY A 242 -7.83 -16.33 -26.37
N ARG A 243 -7.94 -15.26 -27.18
CA ARG A 243 -9.05 -15.05 -28.14
C ARG A 243 -8.59 -15.04 -29.60
N GLY A 244 -7.40 -15.55 -29.89
CA GLY A 244 -6.88 -15.68 -31.25
C GLY A 244 -6.48 -14.37 -31.91
N LEU A 245 -6.17 -13.31 -31.14
CA LEU A 245 -5.49 -12.14 -31.71
C LEU A 245 -4.05 -12.52 -32.11
N ALA A 246 -3.55 -11.85 -33.15
CA ALA A 246 -2.20 -12.04 -33.65
C ALA A 246 -1.16 -11.48 -32.68
N GLY A 247 -0.05 -12.20 -32.52
CA GLY A 247 1.05 -11.83 -31.63
C GLY A 247 1.70 -13.06 -31.00
N GLU A 248 2.72 -12.82 -30.19
CA GLU A 248 3.32 -13.80 -29.27
C GLU A 248 2.70 -13.59 -27.89
N ARG A 249 2.17 -14.64 -27.24
CA ARG A 249 1.56 -14.52 -25.91
C ARG A 249 2.62 -14.11 -24.86
N PRO A 250 2.30 -13.29 -23.84
CA PRO A 250 3.21 -13.00 -22.74
C PRO A 250 3.85 -14.25 -22.12
N ALA A 251 5.08 -14.12 -21.60
CA ALA A 251 5.70 -15.18 -20.82
C ALA A 251 4.86 -15.46 -19.54
N PRO A 252 4.63 -16.72 -19.15
CA PRO A 252 3.81 -17.04 -17.97
C PRO A 252 4.30 -16.42 -16.66
N SER A 253 5.60 -16.13 -16.54
CA SER A 253 6.18 -15.39 -15.40
C SER A 253 5.70 -13.94 -15.34
N TRP A 254 5.57 -13.25 -16.47
CA TRP A 254 5.05 -11.87 -16.52
C TRP A 254 3.58 -11.81 -16.09
N VAL A 255 2.79 -12.80 -16.52
CA VAL A 255 1.37 -12.94 -16.17
C VAL A 255 1.20 -13.28 -14.70
N ALA A 256 2.00 -14.21 -14.17
CA ALA A 256 2.03 -14.52 -12.75
C ALA A 256 2.41 -13.27 -11.92
N ALA A 257 3.48 -12.57 -12.30
CA ALA A 257 3.92 -11.34 -11.66
C ALA A 257 2.84 -10.25 -11.71
N ALA A 258 2.09 -10.12 -12.81
CA ALA A 258 0.97 -9.18 -12.96
C ALA A 258 -0.32 -9.60 -12.21
N SER A 259 -0.50 -10.88 -11.89
CA SER A 259 -1.77 -11.39 -11.31
C SER A 259 -1.75 -11.61 -9.80
N GLY A 260 -0.58 -11.71 -9.16
CA GLY A 260 -0.50 -12.01 -7.73
C GLY A 260 0.69 -12.88 -7.31
N GLY A 261 1.34 -13.53 -8.27
CA GLY A 261 2.48 -14.41 -8.05
C GLY A 261 3.81 -13.68 -7.82
N GLU A 262 4.88 -14.48 -7.86
CA GLU A 262 6.27 -14.05 -7.72
C GLU A 262 6.62 -12.91 -8.68
N ILE A 263 7.21 -11.84 -8.14
CA ILE A 263 7.71 -10.69 -8.89
C ILE A 263 9.20 -10.92 -9.18
N ARG A 264 9.60 -10.68 -10.43
CA ARG A 264 10.99 -10.81 -10.91
C ARG A 264 11.42 -9.50 -11.57
N PRO A 265 11.99 -8.55 -10.80
CA PRO A 265 12.29 -7.21 -11.28
C PRO A 265 13.27 -7.16 -12.47
N GLU A 266 14.06 -8.21 -12.66
CA GLU A 266 14.99 -8.40 -13.77
C GLU A 266 14.34 -8.84 -15.10
N GLU A 267 13.09 -9.33 -15.07
CA GLU A 267 12.37 -9.70 -16.28
C GLU A 267 11.75 -8.46 -16.95
N ILE A 268 12.07 -8.26 -18.23
CA ILE A 268 11.59 -7.13 -19.04
C ILE A 268 10.41 -7.57 -19.90
N VAL A 269 9.22 -7.09 -19.56
CA VAL A 269 7.99 -7.23 -20.35
C VAL A 269 8.12 -6.40 -21.62
N THR A 270 7.60 -6.89 -22.75
CA THR A 270 7.44 -6.12 -24.00
C THR A 270 5.96 -5.86 -24.26
N GLY A 271 5.59 -4.65 -24.66
CA GLY A 271 4.20 -4.30 -25.01
C GLY A 271 3.87 -4.54 -26.49
N TRP A 272 2.67 -5.06 -26.74
CA TRP A 272 2.15 -5.42 -28.07
C TRP A 272 1.41 -4.31 -28.81
N TRP A 273 0.89 -3.32 -28.09
CA TRP A 273 -0.07 -2.33 -28.63
C TRP A 273 0.24 -0.95 -28.10
N ASN A 274 -0.17 0.07 -28.87
CA ASN A 274 -0.54 1.33 -28.26
C ASN A 274 -1.98 1.23 -27.72
N LEU A 275 -2.25 1.84 -26.57
CA LEU A 275 -3.58 1.90 -25.98
C LEU A 275 -4.14 3.31 -26.16
N THR A 276 -5.28 3.44 -26.83
CA THR A 276 -6.01 4.71 -26.98
C THR A 276 -7.44 4.59 -26.48
N ALA A 277 -8.05 5.69 -26.04
CA ALA A 277 -9.45 5.71 -25.62
C ALA A 277 -10.39 5.91 -26.83
N ALA A 278 -11.71 5.83 -26.62
CA ALA A 278 -12.70 6.02 -27.71
C ALA A 278 -12.62 7.39 -28.42
N ASP A 279 -12.11 8.42 -27.76
CA ASP A 279 -11.89 9.77 -28.32
C ASP A 279 -10.54 9.90 -29.06
N GLY A 280 -9.71 8.85 -29.07
CA GLY A 280 -8.37 8.83 -29.64
C GLY A 280 -7.27 9.35 -28.71
N SER A 281 -7.59 9.73 -27.47
CA SER A 281 -6.59 10.14 -26.47
C SER A 281 -5.70 8.96 -26.04
N TRP A 282 -4.48 9.26 -25.59
CA TRP A 282 -3.50 8.24 -25.25
C TRP A 282 -3.72 7.69 -23.83
N ILE A 283 -3.86 6.37 -23.70
CA ILE A 283 -3.90 5.70 -22.39
C ILE A 283 -2.45 5.45 -21.96
N TRP A 284 -1.93 6.31 -21.10
CA TRP A 284 -0.55 6.22 -20.59
C TRP A 284 -0.40 5.03 -19.65
N ASN A 285 0.76 4.37 -19.71
CA ASN A 285 1.02 3.16 -18.92
C ASN A 285 1.12 3.49 -17.42
N GLU A 286 1.58 4.71 -17.11
CA GLU A 286 1.74 5.30 -15.78
C GLU A 286 0.42 5.68 -15.12
N GLY A 287 -0.66 5.83 -15.92
CA GLY A 287 -2.02 6.04 -15.43
C GLY A 287 -2.64 4.76 -14.88
N VAL A 288 -3.85 4.87 -14.32
CA VAL A 288 -4.61 3.73 -13.80
C VAL A 288 -5.84 3.44 -14.66
N PRO A 289 -6.45 2.23 -14.60
CA PRO A 289 -7.63 1.90 -15.39
C PRO A 289 -8.84 2.83 -15.14
N ALA A 290 -8.89 3.46 -13.97
CA ALA A 290 -9.93 4.44 -13.62
C ALA A 290 -9.83 5.75 -14.40
N ASP A 291 -8.62 6.14 -14.87
CA ASP A 291 -8.38 7.35 -15.68
C ASP A 291 -8.90 7.22 -17.12
N ILE A 292 -9.17 6.00 -17.58
CA ILE A 292 -9.64 5.75 -18.94
C ILE A 292 -11.04 6.36 -19.11
N PRO A 293 -11.25 7.30 -20.06
CA PRO A 293 -12.54 7.93 -20.27
C PRO A 293 -13.65 6.93 -20.63
N GLU A 294 -14.86 7.20 -20.16
CA GLU A 294 -16.06 6.47 -20.54
C GLU A 294 -16.71 7.05 -21.79
N ALA A 295 -17.13 6.18 -22.70
CA ALA A 295 -17.99 6.50 -23.83
C ALA A 295 -19.28 5.69 -23.71
N ASP A 296 -20.43 6.35 -23.73
CA ASP A 296 -21.76 5.76 -23.46
C ASP A 296 -21.86 4.95 -22.14
N GLY A 297 -21.02 5.27 -21.14
CA GLY A 297 -20.97 4.58 -19.84
C GLY A 297 -20.13 3.29 -19.83
N GLU A 298 -19.41 2.96 -20.91
CA GLU A 298 -18.38 1.92 -20.93
C GLU A 298 -16.98 2.56 -21.09
N ARG A 299 -15.98 2.10 -20.34
CA ARG A 299 -14.57 2.46 -20.61
C ARG A 299 -14.12 1.74 -21.88
N VAL A 300 -13.68 2.48 -22.89
CA VAL A 300 -13.29 1.89 -24.19
C VAL A 300 -11.78 1.99 -24.36
N ILE A 301 -11.16 0.85 -24.64
CA ILE A 301 -9.73 0.69 -24.91
C ILE A 301 -9.59 0.21 -26.36
N VAL A 302 -8.87 0.97 -27.17
CA VAL A 302 -8.52 0.60 -28.54
C VAL A 302 -7.08 0.12 -28.56
N LEU A 303 -6.87 -1.05 -29.16
CA LEU A 303 -5.57 -1.64 -29.40
C LEU A 303 -5.09 -1.19 -30.78
N ASP A 304 -4.15 -0.26 -30.80
CA ASP A 304 -3.52 0.30 -31.99
C ASP A 304 -2.11 -0.30 -32.20
N GLU A 305 -1.59 -0.22 -33.43
CA GLU A 305 -0.21 -0.61 -33.72
C GLU A 305 0.77 0.24 -32.90
N PRO A 306 1.74 -0.36 -32.18
CA PRO A 306 2.65 0.38 -31.32
C PRO A 306 3.63 1.20 -32.19
N PRO A 307 3.70 2.53 -32.06
CA PRO A 307 4.57 3.36 -32.90
C PRO A 307 6.07 3.21 -32.56
N TYR A 308 6.40 2.50 -31.49
CA TYR A 308 7.73 2.04 -31.10
C TYR A 308 7.60 0.86 -30.14
N ARG A 309 8.65 0.03 -30.01
CA ARG A 309 8.67 -1.06 -29.04
C ARG A 309 8.66 -0.49 -27.62
N ARG A 310 7.62 -0.82 -26.85
CA ARG A 310 7.50 -0.49 -25.42
C ARG A 310 8.00 -1.65 -24.56
N THR A 311 8.66 -1.33 -23.45
CA THR A 311 9.16 -2.31 -22.47
C THR A 311 9.08 -1.77 -21.05
N TRP A 312 8.87 -2.64 -20.07
CA TRP A 312 8.84 -2.30 -18.64
C TRP A 312 9.30 -3.49 -17.79
N ASN A 313 9.68 -3.23 -16.53
CA ASN A 313 10.04 -4.29 -15.59
C ASN A 313 8.80 -5.07 -15.15
N SER A 314 8.92 -6.37 -14.90
CA SER A 314 7.83 -7.22 -14.41
C SER A 314 7.56 -7.02 -12.91
N VAL A 315 7.08 -5.82 -12.56
CA VAL A 315 6.75 -5.38 -11.20
C VAL A 315 5.28 -4.95 -11.09
N ARG A 316 4.69 -5.05 -9.90
CA ARG A 316 3.38 -4.49 -9.57
C ARG A 316 3.53 -3.28 -8.66
N ARG A 317 2.74 -2.23 -8.89
CA ARG A 317 2.62 -1.08 -7.97
C ARG A 317 2.15 -1.47 -6.57
N HIS A 318 1.25 -2.45 -6.46
CA HIS A 318 0.71 -2.94 -5.19
C HIS A 318 0.91 -4.48 -5.06
N PRO A 319 2.07 -4.95 -4.57
CA PRO A 319 2.39 -6.39 -4.53
C PRO A 319 1.47 -7.25 -3.67
N HIS A 320 0.79 -6.65 -2.68
CA HIS A 320 -0.16 -7.33 -1.80
C HIS A 320 -1.56 -7.50 -2.43
N VAL A 321 -1.85 -6.81 -3.55
CA VAL A 321 -3.14 -6.91 -4.25
C VAL A 321 -3.07 -8.01 -5.32
N GLN A 322 -3.99 -8.97 -5.25
CA GLN A 322 -4.21 -9.91 -6.34
C GLN A 322 -4.98 -9.22 -7.47
N GLY A 323 -4.44 -9.27 -8.68
CA GLY A 323 -5.04 -8.69 -9.89
C GLY A 323 -5.50 -9.78 -10.86
N TRP A 324 -6.56 -9.53 -11.62
CA TRP A 324 -7.02 -10.47 -12.64
C TRP A 324 -7.76 -9.74 -13.76
N LEU A 325 -7.83 -10.39 -14.93
CA LEU A 325 -8.61 -9.95 -16.07
C LEU A 325 -9.21 -11.18 -16.78
N GLU A 326 -10.48 -11.09 -17.18
CA GLU A 326 -11.17 -12.12 -17.96
C GLU A 326 -11.89 -11.51 -19.16
N VAL A 327 -12.01 -12.25 -20.27
CA VAL A 327 -12.84 -11.86 -21.42
C VAL A 327 -14.22 -12.48 -21.26
N VAL A 328 -15.20 -11.66 -20.90
CA VAL A 328 -16.60 -12.07 -20.71
C VAL A 328 -17.21 -12.52 -22.04
N GLU A 329 -17.09 -11.68 -23.06
CA GLU A 329 -17.63 -11.97 -24.39
C GLU A 329 -16.82 -11.30 -25.51
N GLU A 330 -17.01 -11.79 -26.72
CA GLU A 330 -16.61 -11.12 -27.95
C GLU A 330 -17.88 -10.55 -28.58
N ILE A 331 -17.87 -9.24 -28.87
CA ILE A 331 -19.06 -8.53 -29.32
C ILE A 331 -19.42 -8.90 -30.76
N GLY A 332 -20.69 -8.71 -31.13
CA GLY A 332 -21.14 -8.97 -32.50
C GLY A 332 -20.48 -8.02 -33.51
N ALA A 333 -20.18 -8.51 -34.72
CA ALA A 333 -19.53 -7.68 -35.76
C ALA A 333 -20.30 -6.41 -36.14
N GLN A 334 -21.64 -6.39 -35.97
CA GLN A 334 -22.47 -5.19 -36.17
C GLN A 334 -22.24 -4.14 -35.06
N GLU A 335 -22.06 -4.59 -33.82
CA GLU A 335 -21.78 -3.74 -32.67
C GLU A 335 -20.36 -3.17 -32.77
N ALA A 336 -19.38 -4.01 -33.12
CA ALA A 336 -18.02 -3.56 -33.42
C ALA A 336 -18.01 -2.49 -34.53
N ALA A 337 -18.74 -2.71 -35.63
CA ALA A 337 -18.86 -1.72 -36.70
C ALA A 337 -19.52 -0.40 -36.23
N ALA A 338 -20.47 -0.44 -35.30
CA ALA A 338 -21.08 0.76 -34.72
C ALA A 338 -20.13 1.52 -33.76
N TRP A 339 -19.19 0.82 -33.10
CA TRP A 339 -18.09 1.46 -32.37
C TRP A 339 -17.06 2.10 -33.32
N TRP A 340 -16.62 1.37 -34.35
CA TRP A 340 -15.65 1.90 -35.33
C TRP A 340 -16.15 3.09 -36.16
N GLN A 341 -17.46 3.32 -36.26
CA GLN A 341 -18.03 4.54 -36.87
C GLN A 341 -17.85 5.80 -36.00
N ARG A 342 -17.57 5.64 -34.71
CA ARG A 342 -17.49 6.74 -33.73
C ARG A 342 -16.06 7.02 -33.28
N ILE A 343 -15.21 5.99 -33.29
CA ILE A 343 -13.81 6.06 -32.88
C ILE A 343 -12.97 6.65 -34.04
N PRO A 344 -12.15 7.69 -33.79
CA PRO A 344 -11.31 8.26 -34.82
C PRO A 344 -10.23 7.27 -35.31
N PRO A 345 -9.59 7.53 -36.46
CA PRO A 345 -8.33 6.89 -36.82
C PRO A 345 -7.32 7.04 -35.67
N GLY A 346 -6.47 6.04 -35.45
CA GLY A 346 -5.47 6.08 -34.37
C GLY A 346 -4.58 7.32 -34.51
N ALA A 347 -4.40 8.06 -33.41
CA ALA A 347 -3.62 9.30 -33.40
C ALA A 347 -2.15 9.02 -33.74
N SER A 348 -1.53 9.86 -34.57
CA SER A 348 -0.10 9.76 -34.81
C SER A 348 0.69 10.19 -33.57
N MET A 349 1.91 9.67 -33.43
CA MET A 349 2.84 10.06 -32.35
C MET A 349 2.97 11.59 -32.20
N ARG A 350 2.89 12.33 -33.32
CA ARG A 350 3.04 13.78 -33.35
C ARG A 350 1.81 14.53 -32.83
N GLU A 351 0.62 13.97 -33.00
CA GLU A 351 -0.64 14.49 -32.45
C GLU A 351 -0.73 14.16 -30.95
N ALA A 352 -0.30 12.97 -30.55
CA ALA A 352 -0.27 12.52 -29.17
C ALA A 352 0.63 13.35 -28.25
N PHE A 353 1.86 13.68 -28.68
CA PHE A 353 2.76 14.57 -27.91
C PHE A 353 2.40 16.06 -28.04
N ALA A 354 1.48 16.43 -28.94
CA ALA A 354 0.97 17.80 -29.08
C ALA A 354 -0.33 18.04 -28.28
N ALA A 355 -1.05 16.97 -27.93
CA ALA A 355 -2.09 17.02 -26.92
C ALA A 355 -1.42 17.17 -25.54
N GLU A 356 -1.69 18.29 -24.85
CA GLU A 356 -1.32 18.38 -23.43
C GLU A 356 -2.01 17.24 -22.67
N PRO A 357 -1.31 16.55 -21.74
CA PRO A 357 -1.98 15.59 -20.86
C PRO A 357 -3.08 16.35 -20.12
N ALA A 358 -4.31 15.82 -20.15
CA ALA A 358 -5.45 16.45 -19.53
C ALA A 358 -5.12 16.78 -18.07
N ALA A 359 -4.96 18.07 -17.78
CA ALA A 359 -4.54 18.52 -16.46
C ALA A 359 -5.60 18.04 -15.46
N VAL A 360 -5.16 17.34 -14.41
CA VAL A 360 -5.97 17.15 -13.21
C VAL A 360 -6.49 18.53 -12.82
N PRO A 361 -7.82 18.76 -12.76
CA PRO A 361 -8.33 20.09 -12.52
C PRO A 361 -7.86 20.55 -11.15
N ALA A 362 -6.93 21.51 -11.15
CA ALA A 362 -6.52 22.18 -9.93
C ALA A 362 -7.76 22.82 -9.31
N PRO A 363 -7.97 22.72 -7.99
CA PRO A 363 -9.10 23.37 -7.34
C PRO A 363 -9.04 24.87 -7.64
N GLU A 364 -10.13 25.45 -8.13
CA GLU A 364 -10.22 26.86 -8.52
C GLU A 364 -9.91 27.76 -7.32
N ALA A 365 -8.67 28.25 -7.25
CA ALA A 365 -8.21 29.15 -6.20
C ALA A 365 -8.53 30.59 -6.62
N ASP A 366 -9.59 31.14 -6.04
CA ASP A 366 -10.03 32.50 -6.33
C ASP A 366 -9.08 33.55 -5.68
N THR A 367 -8.65 34.52 -6.49
CA THR A 367 -7.80 35.71 -6.16
C THR A 367 -6.31 35.53 -5.76
N PRO A 368 -5.43 36.50 -6.13
CA PRO A 368 -3.98 36.32 -6.16
C PRO A 368 -3.25 36.73 -4.87
N VAL A 369 -2.23 35.96 -4.48
CA VAL A 369 -1.20 36.38 -3.53
C VAL A 369 0.05 36.81 -4.31
N VAL A 370 0.49 38.05 -4.09
CA VAL A 370 1.76 38.56 -4.67
C VAL A 370 2.93 37.91 -3.93
N ALA A 371 3.69 37.07 -4.64
CA ALA A 371 4.95 36.53 -4.17
C ALA A 371 6.14 37.27 -4.81
N GLU A 372 7.09 37.72 -3.99
CA GLU A 372 8.34 38.32 -4.47
C GLU A 372 9.28 37.27 -5.09
N PRO A 373 10.12 37.66 -6.08
CA PRO A 373 10.92 36.70 -6.83
C PRO A 373 12.11 36.15 -6.03
N ARG A 374 12.38 34.84 -6.22
CA ARG A 374 13.67 34.21 -5.88
C ARG A 374 14.35 33.72 -7.17
N PRO A 375 15.70 33.73 -7.22
CA PRO A 375 16.42 33.70 -8.50
C PRO A 375 16.58 32.30 -9.10
N ASP A 376 16.36 32.25 -10.42
CA ASP A 376 16.93 31.42 -11.48
C ASP A 376 17.71 30.15 -11.11
N VAL A 377 17.17 29.01 -11.53
CA VAL A 377 17.92 27.76 -11.77
C VAL A 377 17.58 27.25 -13.18
N GLU A 378 18.00 28.00 -14.20
CA GLU A 378 17.82 27.65 -15.62
C GLU A 378 19.17 27.32 -16.26
N ALA A 379 19.72 26.14 -15.95
CA ALA A 379 21.00 25.67 -16.49
C ALA A 379 21.18 24.13 -16.41
N ALA A 380 20.23 23.34 -16.94
CA ALA A 380 20.35 21.87 -16.95
C ALA A 380 19.55 21.12 -18.05
N ARG A 381 19.12 21.79 -19.14
CA ARG A 381 18.27 21.17 -20.19
C ARG A 381 18.60 21.61 -21.63
N GLN A 382 19.87 21.45 -22.02
CA GLN A 382 20.27 21.32 -23.42
C GLN A 382 21.30 20.19 -23.54
N ASP A 383 21.48 19.66 -24.76
CA ASP A 383 22.39 18.59 -25.16
C ASP A 383 22.02 17.14 -24.77
N GLN A 384 21.11 16.56 -25.57
CA GLN A 384 21.37 15.25 -26.18
C GLN A 384 20.48 15.04 -27.42
N GLU A 385 21.03 15.43 -28.58
CA GLU A 385 20.46 15.14 -29.91
C GLU A 385 21.18 13.94 -30.53
N GLU A 386 20.44 13.12 -31.25
CA GLU A 386 20.84 11.78 -31.73
C GLU A 386 21.70 11.86 -33.01
N VAL A 387 22.85 11.16 -33.04
CA VAL A 387 23.70 11.04 -34.23
C VAL A 387 24.04 9.57 -34.52
N ALA A 388 23.64 9.10 -35.70
CA ALA A 388 23.88 7.75 -36.20
C ALA A 388 25.35 7.50 -36.63
N PRO A 389 25.85 6.25 -36.62
CA PRO A 389 27.27 5.95 -36.75
C PRO A 389 27.74 5.69 -38.21
N PRO A 390 29.03 5.94 -38.50
CA PRO A 390 29.72 5.35 -39.66
C PRO A 390 30.89 4.40 -39.28
N GLU A 391 31.40 3.74 -40.32
CA GLU A 391 32.18 2.50 -40.37
C GLU A 391 33.56 2.41 -39.64
N THR A 392 33.95 1.15 -39.48
CA THR A 392 35.14 0.50 -38.89
C THR A 392 36.57 1.01 -39.17
N ALA A 393 37.35 1.06 -38.06
CA ALA A 393 38.73 0.56 -37.87
C ALA A 393 39.96 1.30 -38.51
N PRO A 394 41.21 1.07 -38.03
CA PRO A 394 41.67 0.25 -36.89
C PRO A 394 42.47 1.02 -35.80
N ALA A 395 42.89 0.31 -34.74
CA ALA A 395 43.56 0.84 -33.54
C ALA A 395 45.07 1.11 -33.68
N PRO A 396 45.65 1.89 -32.75
CA PRO A 396 46.96 1.60 -32.15
C PRO A 396 46.90 1.43 -30.61
N GLU A 397 48.02 0.96 -30.05
CA GLU A 397 48.16 0.37 -28.70
C GLU A 397 48.19 1.39 -27.52
N PRO A 398 47.93 0.95 -26.27
CA PRO A 398 47.96 1.81 -25.09
C PRO A 398 49.35 1.90 -24.43
N GLU A 399 49.82 3.13 -24.16
CA GLU A 399 50.96 3.36 -23.25
C GLU A 399 50.53 3.36 -21.78
N ALA A 400 51.39 2.84 -20.91
CA ALA A 400 51.11 2.61 -19.49
C ALA A 400 51.60 3.75 -18.58
N VAL A 401 50.90 3.97 -17.47
CA VAL A 401 51.33 4.84 -16.35
C VAL A 401 51.18 4.05 -15.04
N PRO A 402 52.14 4.12 -14.08
CA PRO A 402 52.42 2.98 -13.20
C PRO A 402 51.73 3.01 -11.82
N ARG A 403 51.77 1.84 -11.16
CA ARG A 403 51.47 1.67 -9.72
C ARG A 403 52.67 2.09 -8.87
N GLU A 404 52.40 2.65 -7.69
CA GLU A 404 53.39 2.77 -6.60
C GLU A 404 52.84 2.12 -5.32
N GLN A 405 53.73 1.57 -4.49
CA GLN A 405 53.37 0.68 -3.36
C GLN A 405 53.94 1.16 -2.01
N ALA A 406 53.13 1.01 -0.96
CA ALA A 406 53.48 0.65 0.42
C ALA A 406 54.45 1.51 1.26
N GLN A 407 54.10 1.75 2.54
CA GLN A 407 54.73 1.12 3.72
C GLN A 407 54.27 1.73 5.08
N THR A 408 54.02 0.86 6.07
CA THR A 408 54.07 1.10 7.55
C THR A 408 55.52 0.89 8.07
N PRO A 409 55.94 1.10 9.35
CA PRO A 409 55.24 1.20 10.66
C PRO A 409 55.68 2.43 11.54
N THR A 410 55.39 2.65 12.85
CA THR A 410 55.84 1.95 14.09
C THR A 410 55.34 2.71 15.37
N ALA A 411 55.34 2.10 16.57
CA ALA A 411 55.03 2.72 17.89
C ALA A 411 56.28 2.93 18.80
N PRO A 412 56.21 3.66 19.95
CA PRO A 412 56.47 3.00 21.26
C PRO A 412 55.88 3.65 22.58
N GLU A 413 55.90 2.86 23.69
CA GLU A 413 56.09 3.19 25.15
C GLU A 413 55.14 4.16 25.95
N VAL A 414 54.97 4.13 27.30
CA VAL A 414 55.04 3.12 28.42
C VAL A 414 54.31 3.69 29.70
N ALA A 415 53.99 2.86 30.72
CA ALA A 415 53.17 3.15 31.93
C ALA A 415 53.87 3.90 33.10
N PRO A 416 53.22 4.24 34.25
CA PRO A 416 52.82 3.34 35.40
C PRO A 416 51.45 3.73 36.06
N GLU A 417 50.94 3.31 37.25
CA GLU A 417 50.87 2.05 38.05
C GLU A 417 49.83 2.27 39.24
N ALA A 418 49.61 1.28 40.13
CA ALA A 418 48.94 1.29 41.47
C ALA A 418 47.39 1.10 41.55
N ALA A 419 46.81 0.32 42.49
CA ALA A 419 47.32 -0.72 43.40
C ALA A 419 46.17 -1.68 43.86
N ARG A 420 46.49 -2.91 44.29
CA ARG A 420 45.57 -3.85 44.99
C ARG A 420 45.90 -3.93 46.49
N PRO A 421 44.96 -4.32 47.36
CA PRO A 421 44.91 -5.70 47.89
C PRO A 421 43.47 -6.24 48.03
N GLY A 422 43.18 -7.53 48.28
CA GLY A 422 44.04 -8.71 48.43
C GLY A 422 43.76 -9.51 49.71
N THR A 423 43.03 -10.64 49.60
CA THR A 423 43.00 -11.76 50.58
C THR A 423 42.45 -13.04 49.93
N ALA A 424 42.87 -14.21 50.43
CA ALA A 424 42.58 -15.55 49.89
C ALA A 424 42.30 -16.55 51.07
N PRO A 425 42.57 -17.88 50.98
CA PRO A 425 41.80 -18.94 50.29
C PRO A 425 41.38 -20.12 51.24
N VAL A 426 41.19 -21.36 50.70
CA VAL A 426 41.32 -22.72 51.34
C VAL A 426 40.01 -23.43 51.83
N PRO A 427 39.76 -24.76 51.62
CA PRO A 427 40.03 -25.67 50.48
C PRO A 427 38.87 -26.75 50.28
N PRO A 428 39.01 -28.09 49.96
CA PRO A 428 38.02 -28.83 49.13
C PRO A 428 37.54 -30.21 49.73
N THR A 429 37.48 -31.28 48.89
CA THR A 429 37.19 -32.73 49.16
C THR A 429 35.68 -33.11 49.26
N GLN A 430 35.14 -34.26 48.78
CA GLN A 430 35.64 -35.61 48.40
C GLN A 430 34.98 -36.25 47.14
N GLU A 431 35.50 -37.41 46.70
CA GLU A 431 35.16 -38.18 45.49
C GLU A 431 34.28 -39.44 45.69
N MET A 432 33.54 -39.84 44.63
CA MET A 432 33.18 -41.22 44.20
C MET A 432 32.23 -42.11 45.07
N PRO A 433 31.68 -43.26 44.58
CA PRO A 433 31.81 -43.90 43.25
C PRO A 433 30.51 -44.34 42.48
N ALA A 434 30.72 -44.53 41.17
CA ALA A 434 30.07 -45.39 40.16
C ALA A 434 28.86 -46.32 40.45
N MET A 435 27.92 -46.36 39.48
CA MET A 435 27.27 -47.62 39.04
C MET A 435 26.85 -47.57 37.55
N ARG A 436 27.21 -48.60 36.76
CA ARG A 436 26.76 -48.92 35.38
C ARG A 436 26.85 -50.46 35.23
N PRO A 437 25.90 -51.13 34.56
CA PRO A 437 25.95 -51.32 33.08
C PRO A 437 24.56 -51.23 32.38
N ALA A 438 24.39 -50.57 31.23
CA ALA A 438 24.62 -51.01 29.83
C ALA A 438 23.31 -51.51 29.12
N PRO A 439 23.24 -51.78 27.80
CA PRO A 439 22.76 -50.76 26.84
C PRO A 439 21.82 -51.25 25.69
N ALA A 440 21.15 -50.30 24.99
CA ALA A 440 20.75 -50.29 23.57
C ALA A 440 19.73 -49.14 23.33
N GLY A 441 19.73 -48.36 22.24
CA GLY A 441 20.69 -48.22 21.13
C GLY A 441 20.45 -46.90 20.36
N ALA A 442 21.38 -46.54 19.47
CA ALA A 442 21.21 -45.96 18.12
C ALA A 442 19.95 -45.09 17.84
N ASP A 443 20.01 -43.85 17.33
CA ASP A 443 21.03 -43.20 16.48
C ASP A 443 21.00 -41.66 16.62
N GLY A 444 22.03 -40.99 16.11
CA GLY A 444 22.25 -39.54 16.30
C GLY A 444 21.71 -38.64 15.18
N ALA A 445 21.39 -37.40 15.55
CA ALA A 445 21.34 -36.26 14.66
C ALA A 445 22.17 -35.12 15.28
N GLU A 446 23.08 -34.52 14.51
CA GLU A 446 24.02 -33.51 15.01
C GLU A 446 23.32 -32.18 15.28
N ALA A 447 23.49 -31.64 16.48
CA ALA A 447 23.08 -30.27 16.79
C ALA A 447 24.12 -29.28 16.26
N ARG A 448 23.72 -28.42 15.31
CA ARG A 448 24.45 -27.18 15.01
C ARG A 448 23.81 -26.02 15.75
N ALA A 449 24.61 -25.34 16.56
CA ALA A 449 24.22 -24.08 17.18
C ALA A 449 24.02 -23.01 16.08
N GLY A 450 22.82 -22.44 16.01
CA GLY A 450 22.50 -21.21 15.30
C GLY A 450 22.07 -20.17 16.32
N SER A 451 22.55 -18.94 16.18
CA SER A 451 22.36 -17.84 17.12
C SER A 451 20.90 -17.42 17.26
N ASP A 452 20.52 -17.02 18.48
CA ASP A 452 19.29 -16.27 18.74
C ASP A 452 19.32 -14.94 17.97
N GLU A 453 18.54 -14.86 16.90
CA GLU A 453 18.16 -13.60 16.27
C GLU A 453 16.63 -13.52 16.36
N GLU A 454 16.15 -12.57 17.17
CA GLU A 454 14.74 -12.44 17.53
C GLU A 454 13.87 -12.29 16.27
N ARG A 455 13.04 -13.29 15.98
CA ARG A 455 11.91 -13.14 15.05
C ARG A 455 10.89 -12.16 15.65
N ARG A 456 11.12 -10.87 15.41
CA ARG A 456 10.14 -9.82 15.69
C ARG A 456 8.92 -10.07 14.81
N VAL A 457 7.80 -10.36 15.45
CA VAL A 457 6.48 -10.42 14.81
C VAL A 457 6.12 -8.99 14.36
N PRO A 458 5.71 -8.76 13.10
CA PRO A 458 5.17 -7.47 12.67
C PRO A 458 4.01 -7.03 13.58
N GLY A 459 3.91 -5.73 13.88
CA GLY A 459 2.79 -5.16 14.65
C GLY A 459 2.97 -5.05 16.17
N ALA A 460 3.89 -5.78 16.80
CA ALA A 460 3.95 -5.89 18.27
C ALA A 460 4.39 -4.61 19.05
N GLY A 461 4.75 -3.52 18.37
CA GLY A 461 5.33 -2.30 18.97
C GLY A 461 4.52 -1.00 18.84
N PHE A 462 3.29 -1.05 18.33
CA PHE A 462 2.60 0.14 17.77
C PHE A 462 1.62 0.88 18.70
N LEU A 463 1.60 0.63 20.01
CA LEU A 463 0.71 1.33 20.94
C LEU A 463 1.46 2.44 21.71
N PRO A 464 1.41 3.72 21.25
CA PRO A 464 1.90 4.84 22.04
C PRO A 464 1.02 5.08 23.28
N PRO A 465 1.56 5.65 24.36
CA PRO A 465 0.74 6.13 25.47
C PRO A 465 -0.17 7.29 25.03
N LEU A 466 -1.31 7.46 25.71
CA LEU A 466 -2.16 8.64 25.53
C LEU A 466 -1.35 9.94 25.79
N PRO A 467 -1.47 10.99 24.96
CA PRO A 467 -0.73 12.23 25.18
C PRO A 467 -1.15 12.91 26.49
N PRO A 468 -0.20 13.49 27.27
CA PRO A 468 -0.54 14.20 28.49
C PRO A 468 -1.42 15.43 28.21
N GLY A 469 -2.63 15.45 28.79
CA GLY A 469 -3.51 16.62 28.77
C GLY A 469 -4.61 16.62 27.71
N VAL A 470 -4.64 15.66 26.78
CA VAL A 470 -5.86 15.42 25.97
C VAL A 470 -6.96 15.00 26.93
N SER A 471 -8.10 15.70 26.89
CA SER A 471 -9.18 15.55 27.87
C SER A 471 -9.64 14.10 27.99
N ASP A 472 -9.66 13.60 29.24
CA ASP A 472 -10.00 12.24 29.67
C ASP A 472 -10.99 11.53 28.73
N SER A 473 -10.47 10.67 27.84
CA SER A 473 -11.25 10.03 26.78
C SER A 473 -12.31 9.04 27.31
N ALA A 474 -12.21 8.63 28.58
CA ALA A 474 -13.25 7.85 29.25
C ALA A 474 -14.47 8.71 29.66
N ALA A 475 -14.30 10.03 29.82
CA ALA A 475 -15.41 10.94 30.15
C ALA A 475 -16.36 11.22 28.96
N TRP A 476 -16.03 10.69 27.76
CA TRP A 476 -16.66 10.99 26.47
C TRP A 476 -17.54 9.85 25.95
N SER A 477 -17.64 8.73 26.67
CA SER A 477 -18.69 7.73 26.44
C SER A 477 -20.08 8.38 26.62
N PRO A 478 -21.09 8.04 25.79
CA PRO A 478 -22.44 8.53 25.99
C PRO A 478 -22.94 8.19 27.39
N ARG A 479 -23.19 9.20 28.22
CA ARG A 479 -23.91 9.00 29.48
C ARG A 479 -25.35 8.65 29.12
N HIS A 480 -25.70 7.38 29.21
CA HIS A 480 -27.07 6.92 29.09
C HIS A 480 -27.98 7.71 30.06
N LEU A 481 -28.96 8.42 29.49
CA LEU A 481 -30.14 8.95 30.16
C LEU A 481 -31.31 7.98 29.91
#